data_AF-A0A356AQN4-F1
#
_entry.id   AF-A0A356AQN4-F1
#
_cell.length_a   1.000
_cell.length_b   1.000
_cell.length_c   1.000
_cell.angle_alpha   90.00
_cell.angle_beta   90.00
_cell.angle_gamma   90.00
#
_symmetry.space_group_name_H-M   'P 1'
#
loop_
_entity.id
_entity.type
_entity.pdbx_description
1 polymer ?
#
loop_
_entity_poly.entity_id
_entity_poly.type
_entity_poly.pdbx_seq_one_letter_code
_entity_poly.pdbx_strand_id
1 'polypeptide(L)' 'ENFYRPSDPEILKQFSKTFDLNLKLVNIDDDFGGWDAATKKFFADGAIFDQIYKKK' A
#
# COMPACT_ATOMS: atom_id res chain seq x y z
N GLU A 1 13.10 6.06 17.17
CA GLU A 1 11.93 5.14 17.27
C GLU A 1 11.30 5.03 15.88
N ASN A 2 10.79 3.85 15.48
CA ASN A 2 10.46 3.56 14.07
C ASN A 2 8.97 3.27 13.76
N PHE A 3 8.07 3.31 14.75
CA PHE A 3 6.60 3.27 14.60
C PHE A 3 6.01 2.22 13.63
N TYR A 4 6.61 1.03 13.52
CA TYR A 4 6.07 -0.05 12.71
C TYR A 4 4.72 -0.55 13.25
N ARG A 5 3.77 -0.80 12.35
CA ARG A 5 2.48 -1.39 12.70
C ARG A 5 2.63 -2.89 12.92
N PRO A 6 2.30 -3.42 14.12
CA PRO A 6 2.35 -4.86 14.36
C PRO A 6 1.36 -5.61 13.45
N SER A 7 1.80 -6.74 12.90
CA SER A 7 0.95 -7.63 12.10
C SER A 7 0.11 -8.57 12.95
N ASP A 8 0.56 -8.87 14.17
CA ASP A 8 -0.19 -9.69 15.12
C ASP A 8 -1.41 -8.90 15.64
N PRO A 9 -2.65 -9.39 15.47
CA PRO A 9 -3.86 -8.68 15.88
C PRO A 9 -3.94 -8.41 17.38
N GLU A 10 -3.44 -9.31 18.23
CA GLU A 10 -3.50 -9.17 19.68
C GLU A 10 -2.52 -8.10 20.16
N ILE A 11 -1.33 -8.05 19.56
CA ILE A 11 -0.37 -6.97 19.81
C ILE A 11 -0.92 -5.65 19.26
N LEU A 12 -1.44 -5.63 18.04
CA LEU A 12 -1.98 -4.43 17.40
C LEU A 12 -3.09 -3.76 18.25
N LYS A 13 -3.97 -4.54 18.88
CA LYS A 13 -5.02 -4.03 19.79
C LYS A 13 -4.45 -3.23 20.97
N GLN A 14 -3.30 -3.63 21.50
CA GLN A 14 -2.63 -2.92 22.59
C GLN A 14 -2.13 -1.53 22.17
N PHE A 15 -1.84 -1.35 20.88
CA PHE A 15 -1.41 -0.09 20.26
C PHE A 15 -2.56 0.69 19.62
N SER A 16 -3.82 0.43 20.03
CA SER A 16 -5.01 1.15 19.55
C SER A 16 -5.01 2.66 19.81
N LYS A 17 -4.16 3.14 20.73
CA LYS A 17 -3.93 4.58 20.96
C LYS A 17 -2.96 5.22 19.96
N THR A 18 -2.15 4.40 19.26
CA THR A 18 -1.14 4.84 18.30
C THR A 18 -1.60 4.64 16.86
N PHE A 19 -2.28 3.54 16.58
CA PHE A 19 -2.78 3.20 15.24
C PHE A 19 -4.30 3.23 15.21
N ASP A 20 -4.86 3.90 14.20
CA ASP A 20 -6.28 3.80 13.90
C ASP A 20 -6.59 2.40 13.32
N LEU A 21 -7.46 1.66 14.01
CA LEU A 21 -7.87 0.32 13.63
C LEU A 21 -9.08 0.30 12.69
N ASN A 22 -9.73 1.45 12.46
CA ASN A 22 -10.95 1.59 11.66
C ASN A 22 -10.67 2.13 10.25
N LEU A 23 -9.48 1.87 9.70
CA LEU A 23 -9.10 2.29 8.36
C LEU A 23 -9.53 1.25 7.32
N LYS A 24 -10.06 1.73 6.19
CA LYS A 24 -10.22 0.89 5.00
C LYS A 24 -8.86 0.68 4.35
N LEU A 25 -8.34 -0.54 4.49
CA LEU A 25 -7.09 -0.96 3.87
C LEU A 25 -7.38 -1.70 2.57
N VAL A 26 -6.50 -1.50 1.59
CA VAL A 26 -6.46 -2.23 0.33
C VAL A 26 -5.19 -3.08 0.31
N ASN A 27 -5.17 -4.14 -0.48
CA ASN A 27 -4.01 -5.00 -0.61
C ASN A 27 -3.59 -5.15 -2.07
N ILE A 28 -2.30 -5.46 -2.29
CA ILE A 28 -1.74 -5.48 -3.63
C ILE A 28 -2.32 -6.62 -4.49
N ASP A 29 -2.68 -7.74 -3.87
CA ASP A 29 -3.10 -8.96 -4.56
C ASP A 29 -4.54 -8.84 -5.07
N ASP A 30 -5.49 -8.49 -4.19
CA ASP A 30 -6.92 -8.40 -4.49
C ASP A 30 -7.26 -7.16 -5.33
N ASP A 31 -6.68 -6.01 -4.99
CA ASP A 31 -7.06 -4.74 -5.63
C ASP A 31 -6.27 -4.45 -6.92
N PHE A 32 -5.08 -5.04 -7.07
CA PHE A 32 -4.17 -4.73 -8.18
C PHE A 32 -3.63 -5.96 -8.94
N GLY A 33 -3.94 -7.18 -8.51
CA GLY A 33 -3.48 -8.42 -9.16
C GLY A 33 -2.04 -8.82 -8.81
N GLY A 34 -1.51 -8.32 -7.71
CA GLY A 34 -0.15 -8.58 -7.21
C GLY A 34 0.90 -7.61 -7.74
N TRP A 35 2.09 -7.67 -7.17
CA TRP A 35 3.18 -6.72 -7.46
C TRP A 35 3.64 -6.75 -8.92
N ASP A 36 3.64 -7.90 -9.59
CA ASP A 36 4.03 -8.01 -11.00
C ASP A 36 3.05 -7.23 -11.91
N ALA A 37 1.75 -7.49 -11.74
CA ALA A 37 0.70 -6.82 -12.49
C ALA A 37 0.67 -5.31 -12.21
N ALA A 38 0.77 -4.90 -10.94
CA ALA A 38 0.81 -3.51 -10.54
C ALA A 38 2.04 -2.79 -11.12
N THR A 39 3.23 -3.39 -11.02
CA THR A 39 4.48 -2.81 -11.53
C THR A 39 4.41 -2.61 -13.04
N LYS A 40 3.97 -3.63 -13.79
CA LYS A 40 3.84 -3.54 -15.24
C LYS A 40 2.84 -2.47 -15.68
N LYS A 41 1.71 -2.36 -14.98
CA LYS A 41 0.63 -1.43 -15.34
C LYS A 41 0.97 0.03 -15.01
N PHE A 42 1.61 0.27 -13.87
CA PHE A 42 1.80 1.62 -13.36
C PHE A 42 3.22 2.17 -13.52
N PHE A 43 4.24 1.31 -13.46
CA PHE A 43 5.63 1.75 -13.25
C PHE A 43 6.64 1.27 -14.32
N ALA A 44 6.26 0.41 -15.26
CA ALA A 44 7.12 0.08 -16.40
C ALA A 44 7.40 1.33 -17.27
N ASP A 45 8.45 1.30 -18.08
CA ASP A 45 8.78 2.41 -18.97
C ASP A 45 7.59 2.77 -19.88
N GLY A 46 7.20 4.05 -19.88
CA GLY A 46 6.04 4.54 -20.65
C GLY A 46 4.67 4.18 -20.07
N ALA A 47 4.61 3.55 -18.89
CA ALA A 47 3.37 3.23 -18.21
C ALA A 47 2.67 4.47 -17.62
N ILE A 48 1.62 4.24 -16.84
CA ILE A 48 0.72 5.31 -16.35
C ILE A 48 1.48 6.39 -15.56
N PHE A 49 2.43 6.00 -14.71
CA PHE A 49 3.24 6.98 -13.95
C PHE A 49 3.99 7.94 -14.89
N ASP A 50 4.68 7.39 -15.90
CA ASP A 50 5.40 8.14 -16.92
C ASP A 50 4.50 9.10 -17.70
N GLN A 51 3.31 8.63 -18.10
CA GLN A 51 2.35 9.44 -18.86
C GLN A 51 1.83 10.63 -18.06
N ILE A 52 1.57 10.44 -16.77
CA ILE A 52 1.10 11.51 -15.89
C ILE A 52 2.25 12.47 -15.57
N TYR A 53 3.46 11.95 -15.34
CA TYR A 53 4.61 12.76 -14.96
C TYR A 53 5.15 13.61 -16.11
N LYS A 54 5.23 13.04 -17.33
CA LYS A 54 5.73 13.74 -18.54
C LYS A 54 4.74 14.76 -19.12
N LYS A 55 3.48 14.74 -18.69
CA LYS A 55 2.44 15.69 -19.13
C LYS A 55 2.46 17.01 -18.34
N LYS A 56 3.36 17.16 -17.36
CA LYS A 56 3.56 18.40 -16.61
C LYS A 56 4.37 19.44 -17.38
#